data_AF-A0A3N2MBA0-F1
#
_entry.id   AF-A0A3N2MBA0-F1
#
_cell.length_a   1.000
_cell.length_b   1.000
_cell.length_c   1.000
_cell.angle_alpha   90.00
_cell.angle_beta   90.00
_cell.angle_gamma   90.00
#
_symmetry.space_group_name_H-M   'P 1'
#
loop_
_entity.id
_entity.type
_entity.pdbx_description
1 polymer ?
#
loop_
_entity_poly.entity_id
_entity_poly.type
_entity_poly.pdbx_seq_one_letter_code
_entity_poly.pdbx_strand_id
1 'polypeptide(L)'
;MNPILKNLENDPDGMSTYEYIVNNVDTVADDMPGLIEILKKVDHTGQFLSSTARFLNAVDKESFSPWISPLIEAAIVKDRERRYIGSLLEAIWGADYKARATELIAEDDNFRRIYKRIYPNQASETLRHNI
;
A
#
# COMPACT_ATOMS: atom_id res chain seq x y z
N MET A 1 -21.70 -6.31 13.01
CA MET A 1 -20.27 -6.56 12.73
C MET A 1 -20.13 -8.00 12.32
N ASN A 2 -19.57 -8.27 11.13
CA ASN A 2 -19.40 -9.61 10.59
C ASN A 2 -18.56 -10.47 11.58
N PRO A 3 -19.00 -11.68 12.00
CA PRO A 3 -18.29 -12.51 12.97
C PRO A 3 -16.83 -12.77 12.62
N ILE A 4 -16.48 -12.82 11.33
CA ILE A 4 -15.10 -13.03 10.89
C ILE A 4 -14.19 -11.85 11.27
N LEU A 5 -14.68 -10.60 11.13
CA LEU A 5 -13.91 -9.40 11.45
C LEU A 5 -13.55 -9.36 12.95
N LYS A 6 -14.47 -9.79 13.81
CA LYS A 6 -14.23 -9.88 15.26
C LYS A 6 -13.10 -10.86 15.61
N ASN A 7 -12.97 -11.95 14.86
CA ASN A 7 -11.89 -12.90 15.06
C ASN A 7 -10.55 -12.31 14.59
N LEU A 8 -10.56 -11.67 13.43
CA LEU A 8 -9.37 -11.04 12.82
C LEU A 8 -8.85 -9.83 13.60
N GLU A 9 -9.67 -9.18 14.43
CA GLU A 9 -9.18 -8.12 15.35
C GLU A 9 -8.14 -8.58 16.37
N ASN A 10 -8.03 -9.90 16.58
CA ASN A 10 -7.03 -10.54 17.45
C ASN A 10 -5.84 -11.13 16.66
N ASP A 11 -5.77 -10.88 15.36
CA ASP A 11 -4.63 -11.22 14.52
C ASP A 11 -3.36 -10.58 15.12
N PRO A 12 -2.32 -11.37 15.44
CA PRO A 12 -1.15 -10.84 16.14
C PRO A 12 -0.29 -9.92 15.26
N ASP A 13 -0.31 -10.08 13.94
CA ASP A 13 0.62 -9.41 13.04
C ASP A 13 0.03 -8.96 11.68
N GLY A 14 -1.21 -9.35 11.37
CA GLY A 14 -1.88 -9.01 10.12
C GLY A 14 -1.85 -10.10 9.07
N MET A 15 -1.16 -11.22 9.32
CA MET A 15 -1.08 -12.32 8.37
C MET A 15 -2.43 -12.96 8.10
N SER A 16 -3.22 -13.23 9.16
CA SER A 16 -4.52 -13.88 9.02
C SER A 16 -5.51 -13.00 8.25
N THR A 17 -5.44 -11.69 8.46
CA THR A 17 -6.28 -10.71 7.78
C THR A 17 -5.91 -10.62 6.29
N TYR A 18 -4.61 -10.59 5.98
CA TYR A 18 -4.13 -10.64 4.60
C TYR A 18 -4.56 -11.92 3.88
N GLU A 19 -4.35 -13.08 4.51
CA GLU A 19 -4.75 -14.39 3.94
C GLU A 19 -6.25 -14.46 3.67
N TYR A 20 -7.07 -13.91 4.57
CA TYR A 20 -8.51 -13.83 4.36
C TYR A 20 -8.86 -13.00 3.11
N ILE A 21 -8.22 -11.84 2.92
CA ILE A 21 -8.43 -11.01 1.71
C ILE A 21 -8.06 -11.79 0.45
N VAL A 22 -6.89 -12.43 0.44
CA VAL A 22 -6.41 -13.19 -0.72
C VAL A 22 -7.34 -14.35 -1.06
N ASN A 23 -7.75 -15.12 -0.05
CA ASN A 23 -8.57 -16.31 -0.23
C ASN A 23 -10.03 -16.01 -0.62
N ASN A 24 -10.49 -14.77 -0.42
CA ASN A 24 -11.87 -14.36 -0.68
C ASN A 24 -11.95 -13.18 -1.65
N VAL A 25 -10.91 -12.93 -2.45
CA VAL A 25 -10.78 -11.71 -3.27
C VAL A 25 -11.99 -11.44 -4.16
N ASP A 26 -12.65 -12.49 -4.67
CA ASP A 26 -13.82 -12.37 -5.54
C ASP A 26 -15.09 -11.86 -4.83
N THR A 27 -15.15 -11.94 -3.50
CA THR A 27 -16.36 -11.59 -2.71
C THR A 27 -16.06 -10.67 -1.51
N VAL A 28 -14.81 -10.25 -1.32
CA VAL A 28 -14.37 -9.53 -0.10
C VAL A 28 -14.77 -8.04 -0.09
N ALA A 29 -15.25 -7.49 -1.20
CA ALA A 29 -15.49 -6.06 -1.40
C ALA A 29 -16.29 -5.39 -0.26
N ASP A 30 -17.36 -6.03 0.22
CA ASP A 30 -18.22 -5.49 1.29
C ASP A 30 -17.51 -5.45 2.67
N ASP A 31 -16.57 -6.37 2.90
CA ASP A 31 -15.80 -6.45 4.14
C ASP A 31 -14.51 -5.60 4.11
N MET A 32 -14.07 -5.16 2.92
CA MET A 32 -12.80 -4.44 2.71
C MET A 32 -12.59 -3.24 3.65
N PRO A 33 -13.58 -2.35 3.89
CA PRO A 33 -13.39 -1.25 4.83
C PRO A 33 -13.01 -1.71 6.23
N GLY A 34 -13.64 -2.79 6.74
CA GLY A 34 -13.33 -3.35 8.04
C GLY A 34 -11.97 -4.05 8.09
N LEU A 35 -11.63 -4.80 7.03
CA LEU A 35 -10.36 -5.53 6.93
C LEU A 35 -9.16 -4.58 6.88
N ILE A 36 -9.29 -3.43 6.20
CA ILE A 36 -8.25 -2.41 6.17
C ILE A 36 -8.01 -1.81 7.55
N GLU A 37 -9.07 -1.51 8.30
CA GLU A 37 -8.92 -0.99 9.66
C GLU A 37 -8.26 -2.00 10.60
N ILE A 38 -8.57 -3.29 10.43
CA ILE A 38 -7.87 -4.38 11.13
C ILE A 38 -6.39 -4.37 10.76
N LEU A 39 -6.04 -4.42 9.47
CA LEU A 39 -4.64 -4.39 9.04
C LEU A 39 -3.88 -3.16 9.57
N LYS A 40 -4.49 -1.96 9.54
CA LYS A 40 -3.88 -0.75 10.11
C LYS A 40 -3.57 -0.90 11.60
N LYS A 41 -4.39 -1.64 12.35
CA LYS A 41 -4.20 -1.91 13.77
C LYS A 41 -3.10 -2.94 14.00
N VAL A 42 -3.17 -4.10 13.34
CA VAL A 42 -2.35 -5.28 13.68
C VAL A 42 -1.04 -5.36 12.89
N ASP A 43 -0.97 -4.84 11.67
CA ASP A 43 0.29 -4.77 10.92
C ASP A 43 1.14 -3.62 11.47
N HIS A 44 2.11 -3.98 12.29
CA HIS A 44 3.01 -3.03 12.93
C HIS A 44 4.19 -2.62 12.03
N THR A 45 4.46 -3.37 10.96
CA THR A 45 5.63 -3.17 10.09
C THR A 45 5.29 -2.57 8.73
N GLY A 46 4.02 -2.62 8.33
CA GLY A 46 3.58 -2.22 6.99
C GLY A 46 3.78 -3.30 5.93
N GLN A 47 4.17 -4.51 6.33
CA GLN A 47 4.40 -5.63 5.42
C GLN A 47 3.13 -6.09 4.72
N PHE A 48 2.08 -6.35 5.49
CA PHE A 48 0.81 -6.85 4.98
C PHE A 48 -0.02 -5.73 4.36
N LEU A 49 0.10 -4.50 4.85
CA LEU A 49 -0.43 -3.32 4.17
C LEU A 49 0.17 -3.16 2.76
N SER A 50 1.50 -3.23 2.64
CA SER A 50 2.18 -3.17 1.33
C SER A 50 1.83 -4.38 0.45
N SER A 51 1.75 -5.58 1.02
CA SER A 51 1.47 -6.80 0.25
C SER A 51 0.03 -6.84 -0.24
N THR A 52 -0.93 -6.40 0.58
CA THR A 52 -2.35 -6.27 0.19
C THR A 52 -2.49 -5.27 -0.94
N ALA A 53 -1.86 -4.09 -0.85
CA ALA A 53 -1.94 -3.07 -1.91
C ALA A 53 -1.42 -3.61 -3.25
N ARG A 54 -0.28 -4.31 -3.25
CA ARG A 54 0.29 -4.94 -4.45
C ARG A 54 -0.63 -6.01 -5.03
N PHE A 55 -1.14 -6.89 -4.16
CA PHE A 55 -2.03 -7.97 -4.55
C PHE A 55 -3.30 -7.44 -5.22
N LEU A 56 -4.01 -6.51 -4.58
CA LEU A 56 -5.26 -5.96 -5.13
C LEU A 56 -5.03 -5.22 -6.45
N ASN A 57 -3.93 -4.46 -6.56
CA ASN A 57 -3.57 -3.80 -7.81
C ASN A 57 -3.28 -4.79 -8.95
N ALA A 58 -2.66 -5.93 -8.64
CA ALA A 58 -2.35 -6.96 -9.62
C ALA A 58 -3.57 -7.80 -10.03
N VAL A 59 -4.52 -8.01 -9.12
CA VAL A 59 -5.75 -8.77 -9.39
C VAL A 59 -6.73 -7.94 -10.21
N ASP A 60 -7.13 -6.77 -9.70
CA ASP A 60 -8.07 -5.87 -10.37
C ASP A 60 -7.93 -4.45 -9.82
N LYS A 61 -7.04 -3.67 -10.43
CA LYS A 61 -6.81 -2.29 -10.04
C LYS A 61 -8.08 -1.44 -10.06
N GLU A 62 -8.97 -1.64 -11.04
CA GLU A 62 -10.13 -0.77 -11.23
C GLU A 62 -11.13 -0.98 -10.09
N SER A 63 -11.51 -2.23 -9.84
CA SER A 63 -12.45 -2.60 -8.79
C SER A 63 -11.90 -2.28 -7.40
N PHE A 64 -10.60 -2.49 -7.16
CA PHE A 64 -10.00 -2.27 -5.84
C PHE A 64 -9.43 -0.86 -5.61
N SER A 65 -9.52 0.03 -6.60
CA SER A 65 -8.98 1.40 -6.51
C SER A 65 -9.36 2.18 -5.24
N PRO A 66 -10.58 2.06 -4.65
CA PRO A 66 -10.93 2.80 -3.44
C PRO A 66 -10.10 2.41 -2.20
N TRP A 67 -9.49 1.21 -2.21
CA TRP A 67 -8.80 0.63 -1.06
C TRP A 67 -7.27 0.62 -1.19
N ILE A 68 -6.74 0.73 -2.42
CA ILE A 68 -5.29 0.72 -2.67
C ILE A 68 -4.61 1.92 -2.00
N SER A 69 -5.14 3.14 -2.14
CA SER A 69 -4.53 4.34 -1.53
C SER A 69 -4.47 4.27 0.01
N PRO A 70 -5.57 3.96 0.73
CA PRO A 70 -5.53 3.80 2.19
C PRO A 70 -4.51 2.76 2.69
N LEU A 71 -4.33 1.67 1.95
CA LEU A 71 -3.33 0.63 2.27
C LEU A 71 -1.90 1.17 2.12
N ILE A 72 -1.62 1.87 1.01
CA ILE A 72 -0.31 2.48 0.76
C ILE A 72 0.01 3.54 1.81
N GLU A 73 -0.93 4.42 2.12
CA GLU A 73 -0.76 5.47 3.12
C GLU A 73 -0.41 4.90 4.50
N ALA A 74 -1.12 3.85 4.92
CA ALA A 74 -0.84 3.16 6.16
C ALA A 74 0.53 2.45 6.14
N ALA A 75 0.88 1.80 5.02
CA ALA A 75 2.18 1.16 4.85
C ALA A 75 3.33 2.17 4.98
N ILE A 76 3.20 3.37 4.39
CA ILE A 76 4.17 4.46 4.54
C ILE A 76 4.35 4.81 6.02
N VAL A 77 3.28 4.91 6.81
CA VAL A 77 3.39 5.26 8.24
C VAL A 77 4.11 4.16 9.04
N LYS A 78 3.82 2.89 8.76
CA LYS A 78 4.30 1.74 9.55
C LYS A 78 5.70 1.28 9.16
N ASP A 79 6.02 1.28 7.86
CA ASP A 79 7.32 0.83 7.36
C ASP A 79 8.39 1.93 7.51
N ARG A 80 8.84 2.12 8.75
CA ARG A 80 9.85 3.14 9.09
C ARG A 80 11.21 2.84 8.45
N GLU A 81 11.55 1.56 8.39
CA GLU A 81 12.81 1.05 7.87
C GLU A 81 12.85 0.89 6.35
N ARG A 82 11.71 1.13 5.67
CA ARG A 82 11.59 1.12 4.21
C ARG A 82 11.82 -0.27 3.60
N ARG A 83 11.50 -1.32 4.36
CA ARG A 83 11.70 -2.72 3.94
C ARG A 83 10.71 -3.15 2.86
N TYR A 84 9.52 -2.54 2.81
CA TYR A 84 8.39 -2.99 2.02
C TYR A 84 7.87 -1.93 1.05
N ILE A 85 7.81 -0.66 1.45
CA ILE A 85 7.22 0.41 0.62
C ILE A 85 7.98 0.63 -0.68
N GLY A 86 9.27 0.30 -0.75
CA GLY A 86 10.04 0.35 -2.00
C GLY A 86 9.48 -0.57 -3.08
N SER A 87 8.92 -1.73 -2.69
CA SER A 87 8.30 -2.67 -3.63
C SER A 87 7.00 -2.14 -4.26
N LEU A 88 6.37 -1.13 -3.67
CA LEU A 88 5.16 -0.52 -4.20
C LEU A 88 5.45 0.33 -5.45
N LEU A 89 6.65 0.90 -5.57
CA LEU A 89 6.99 1.81 -6.67
C LEU A 89 6.77 1.16 -8.04
N GLU A 90 7.33 -0.02 -8.24
CA GLU A 90 7.14 -0.78 -9.47
C GLU A 90 5.75 -1.43 -9.54
N ALA A 91 5.26 -1.98 -8.43
CA ALA A 91 4.01 -2.73 -8.43
C ALA A 91 2.77 -1.88 -8.71
N ILE A 92 2.77 -0.61 -8.32
CA ILE A 92 1.62 0.31 -8.47
C ILE A 92 1.80 1.23 -9.67
N TRP A 93 3.01 1.75 -9.90
CA TRP A 93 3.28 2.73 -10.96
C TRP A 93 4.00 2.16 -12.18
N GLY A 94 4.34 0.87 -12.19
CA GLY A 94 4.95 0.18 -13.33
C GLY A 94 6.47 0.15 -13.29
N ALA A 95 7.09 -0.78 -14.02
CA ALA A 95 8.55 -0.98 -14.06
C ALA A 95 9.33 0.24 -14.57
N ASP A 96 8.67 1.11 -15.33
CA ASP A 96 9.23 2.35 -15.88
C ASP A 96 9.11 3.56 -14.93
N TYR A 97 8.65 3.37 -13.69
CA TYR A 97 8.38 4.46 -12.74
C TYR A 97 9.57 5.42 -12.53
N LYS A 98 10.81 4.91 -12.64
CA LYS A 98 12.01 5.75 -12.50
C LYS A 98 12.17 6.73 -13.65
N ALA A 99 11.85 6.32 -14.88
CA ALA A 99 11.91 7.20 -16.04
C ALA A 99 10.82 8.27 -15.98
N ARG A 100 9.67 7.94 -15.40
CA ARG A 100 8.53 8.86 -15.17
C ARG A 100 8.55 9.54 -13.79
N ALA A 101 9.65 9.46 -13.04
CA ALA A 101 9.66 9.89 -11.64
C ALA A 101 9.28 11.38 -11.47
N THR A 102 9.70 12.25 -12.38
CA THR A 102 9.37 13.69 -12.34
C THR A 102 7.86 13.94 -12.47
N GLU A 103 7.22 13.28 -13.43
CA GLU A 103 5.76 13.34 -13.68
C GLU A 103 5.00 12.76 -12.48
N LEU A 104 5.35 11.54 -12.07
CA LEU A 104 4.69 10.83 -10.97
C LEU A 104 4.85 11.57 -9.63
N ILE A 105 5.99 12.24 -9.39
CA ILE A 105 6.16 13.10 -8.22
C ILE A 105 5.17 14.26 -8.26
N ALA A 106 4.89 14.86 -9.41
CA ALA A 106 3.97 15.98 -9.52
C ALA A 106 2.51 15.55 -9.31
N GLU A 107 2.14 14.37 -9.83
CA GLU A 107 0.75 13.93 -9.95
C GLU A 107 0.24 13.06 -8.79
N ASP A 108 1.12 12.32 -8.10
CA ASP A 108 0.73 11.34 -7.10
C ASP A 108 1.46 11.56 -5.76
N ASP A 109 0.69 11.88 -4.71
CA ASP A 109 1.24 12.13 -3.37
C ASP A 109 1.88 10.88 -2.74
N ASN A 110 1.27 9.70 -2.93
CA ASN A 110 1.80 8.45 -2.40
C ASN A 110 3.12 8.09 -3.08
N PHE A 111 3.19 8.24 -4.41
CA PHE A 111 4.43 8.06 -5.15
C PHE A 111 5.51 9.01 -4.61
N ARG A 112 5.21 10.31 -4.54
CA ARG A 112 6.13 11.34 -4.04
C ARG A 112 6.67 11.00 -2.65
N ARG A 113 5.80 10.57 -1.74
CA ARG A 113 6.16 10.23 -0.35
C ARG A 113 7.05 9.00 -0.28
N ILE A 114 6.75 7.95 -1.03
CA ILE A 114 7.59 6.74 -1.08
C ILE A 114 8.92 7.07 -1.76
N TYR A 115 8.89 7.69 -2.93
CA TYR A 115 10.07 8.00 -3.73
C TYR A 115 11.08 8.85 -2.95
N LYS A 116 10.62 9.89 -2.23
CA LYS A 116 11.47 10.72 -1.35
C LYS A 116 12.13 9.91 -0.22
N ARG A 117 11.46 8.89 0.31
CA ARG A 117 12.02 8.06 1.39
C ARG A 117 13.01 7.02 0.87
N ILE A 118 12.76 6.46 -0.31
CA ILE A 118 13.65 5.45 -0.93
C ILE A 118 14.88 6.12 -1.57
N TYR A 119 14.69 7.26 -2.24
CA TYR A 119 15.73 7.97 -2.99
C TYR A 119 15.87 9.44 -2.53
N PRO A 120 16.29 9.71 -1.28
CA PRO A 120 16.30 11.06 -0.71
C PRO A 120 17.16 12.06 -1.50
N ASN A 121 18.29 11.62 -2.07
CA ASN A 121 19.18 12.49 -2.84
C ASN A 121 18.57 12.86 -4.21
N GLN A 122 18.04 11.86 -4.93
CA GLN A 122 17.46 12.07 -6.27
C GLN A 122 16.17 12.89 -6.19
N ALA A 123 15.33 12.64 -5.19
CA ALA A 123 14.11 13.43 -4.98
C ALA A 123 14.41 14.93 -4.78
N SER A 124 15.53 15.26 -4.12
CA SER A 124 15.95 16.64 -3.92
C SER A 124 16.44 17.32 -5.19
N GLU A 125 17.07 16.56 -6.09
CA GLU A 125 17.54 17.05 -7.40
C GLU A 125 16.37 17.25 -8.37
N THR A 126 15.41 16.31 -8.42
CA THR A 126 14.22 16.43 -9.26
C THR A 126 13.38 17.66 -8.88
N LEU A 127 13.20 17.94 -7.59
CA LEU A 127 12.47 19.14 -7.14
C LEU A 127 13.17 20.45 -7.49
N ARG A 128 14.51 20.47 -7.57
CA ARG A 128 15.28 21.67 -7.94
C ARG A 128 15.18 22.03 -9.43
N HIS A 129 14.91 21.05 -10.29
CA HIS A 129 14.78 21.27 -11.74
C HIS A 129 13.34 21.64 -12.16
N ASN A 130 12.38 21.58 -11.24
CA ASN A 130 10.96 21.85 -11.48
C ASN A 130 10.49 23.24 -10.97
N ILE A 131 11.42 24.11 -10.56
CA ILE A 131 11.19 25.52 -10.16
C ILE A 131 11.85 26.41 -11.21
#